data_AF-A0A5P9WK75-F1
#
_entry.id   AF-A0A5P9WK75-F1
#
_cell.length_a   1.000
_cell.length_b   1.000
_cell.length_c   1.000
_cell.angle_alpha   90.00
_cell.angle_beta   90.00
_cell.angle_gamma   90.00
#
_symmetry.space_group_name_H-M   'P 1'
#
loop_
_entity.id
_entity.type
_entity.pdbx_description
1 polymer ?
#
loop_
_entity_poly.entity_id
_entity_poly.type
_entity_poly.pdbx_seq_one_letter_code
_entity_poly.pdbx_strand_id
1 'polypeptide(L)'
;MNASRTVYVIAIAAVALAGVFGAAYLLKMPPFSDDPGHIEANEVCKSLGPTSQAVDALRSVLPEESSYSFNDDVSVRVDNHDDSYRSDCFVSAGGRQLLGARTQMMRDEPTQSWIDGEVAQVAGERNQLRPFSAEVRGVASSSVAAVFLPCASAGNIPGGQYNLSVVIHLEEAGKAENTETRAGLIELAKSAATLAHDRAKCDISLS
;
A
#
# COMPACT_ATOMS: atom_id res chain seq x y z
N MET A 1 -41.47 -57.60 1.36
CA MET A 1 -41.01 -56.36 2.03
C MET A 1 -40.39 -55.46 0.98
N ASN A 2 -40.75 -54.17 1.00
CA ASN A 2 -40.78 -53.25 -0.15
C ASN A 2 -39.41 -52.68 -0.54
N ALA A 3 -38.88 -53.06 -1.71
CA ALA A 3 -37.66 -52.47 -2.28
C ALA A 3 -37.91 -51.22 -3.16
N SER A 4 -39.16 -50.95 -3.57
CA SER A 4 -39.48 -49.84 -4.47
C SER A 4 -39.62 -48.48 -3.77
N ARG A 5 -39.84 -48.45 -2.45
CA ARG A 5 -39.99 -47.19 -1.69
C ARG A 5 -38.65 -46.51 -1.38
N THR A 6 -37.56 -47.25 -1.32
CA THR A 6 -36.24 -46.73 -0.92
C THR A 6 -35.56 -45.93 -2.04
N VAL A 7 -35.81 -46.29 -3.30
CA VAL A 7 -35.19 -45.64 -4.46
C VAL A 7 -35.76 -44.23 -4.72
N TYR A 8 -37.07 -44.03 -4.49
CA TYR A 8 -37.71 -42.72 -4.67
C TYR A 8 -37.28 -41.68 -3.64
N VAL A 9 -37.00 -42.09 -2.39
CA VAL A 9 -36.58 -41.17 -1.33
C VAL A 9 -35.18 -40.60 -1.59
N ILE A 10 -34.29 -41.39 -2.19
CA ILE A 10 -32.91 -40.97 -2.51
C ILE A 10 -32.91 -39.98 -3.70
N ALA A 11 -33.74 -40.22 -4.73
CA ALA A 11 -33.82 -39.34 -5.89
C ALA A 11 -34.40 -37.95 -5.55
N ILE A 12 -35.36 -37.87 -4.62
CA ILE A 12 -35.96 -36.60 -4.19
C ILE A 12 -34.99 -35.78 -3.33
N ALA A 13 -34.18 -36.43 -2.49
CA ALA A 13 -33.17 -35.75 -1.67
C ALA A 13 -32.04 -35.12 -2.52
N ALA A 14 -31.61 -35.80 -3.59
CA ALA A 14 -30.57 -35.29 -4.49
C ALA A 14 -31.03 -34.07 -5.31
N VAL A 15 -32.28 -34.06 -5.79
CA VAL A 15 -32.85 -32.91 -6.53
C VAL A 15 -33.13 -31.73 -5.59
N ALA A 16 -33.54 -31.99 -4.35
CA ALA A 16 -33.74 -30.93 -3.35
C ALA A 16 -32.40 -30.26 -2.95
N LEU A 17 -31.31 -31.02 -2.82
CA LEU A 17 -29.99 -30.45 -2.54
C LEU A 17 -29.44 -29.65 -3.75
N ALA A 18 -29.58 -30.16 -4.97
CA ALA A 18 -29.14 -29.43 -6.17
C ALA A 18 -29.93 -28.12 -6.39
N GLY A 19 -31.23 -28.10 -6.08
CA GLY A 19 -32.05 -26.89 -6.16
C GLY A 19 -31.68 -25.81 -5.13
N VAL A 20 -31.29 -26.21 -3.92
CA VAL A 20 -30.86 -25.28 -2.86
C VAL A 20 -29.49 -24.70 -3.15
N PHE A 21 -28.53 -25.48 -3.66
CA PHE A 21 -27.21 -24.95 -4.05
C PHE A 21 -27.27 -24.05 -5.30
N GLY A 22 -28.12 -24.39 -6.29
CA GLY A 22 -28.31 -23.54 -7.48
C GLY A 22 -28.96 -22.18 -7.16
N ALA A 23 -29.90 -22.16 -6.21
CA ALA A 23 -30.53 -20.93 -5.74
C ALA A 23 -29.58 -20.10 -4.84
N ALA A 24 -28.77 -20.74 -3.99
CA ALA A 24 -27.81 -20.05 -3.13
C ALA A 24 -26.70 -19.32 -3.93
N TYR A 25 -26.25 -19.91 -5.03
CA TYR A 25 -25.28 -19.27 -5.95
C TYR A 25 -25.89 -18.06 -6.69
N LEU A 26 -27.17 -18.14 -7.08
CA LEU A 26 -27.90 -17.02 -7.69
C LEU A 26 -28.29 -15.91 -6.70
N LEU A 27 -28.40 -16.24 -5.41
CA LEU A 27 -28.84 -15.33 -4.35
C LEU A 27 -27.70 -14.74 -3.50
N LYS A 28 -26.41 -15.02 -3.82
CA LYS A 28 -25.24 -14.53 -3.04
C LYS A 28 -25.40 -14.74 -1.52
N MET A 29 -26.00 -15.85 -1.09
CA MET A 29 -26.07 -16.17 0.33
C MET A 29 -24.71 -16.73 0.80
N PRO A 30 -24.26 -16.43 2.04
CA PRO A 30 -22.99 -16.92 2.56
C PRO A 30 -22.86 -18.45 2.39
N PRO A 31 -21.70 -19.00 2.01
CA PRO A 31 -20.36 -18.39 2.03
C PRO A 31 -19.88 -17.78 0.68
N PHE A 32 -20.78 -17.57 -0.29
CA PHE A 32 -20.43 -17.12 -1.65
C PHE A 32 -20.76 -15.65 -1.94
N SER A 33 -20.79 -14.79 -0.91
CA SER A 33 -20.77 -13.35 -1.12
C SER A 33 -19.36 -12.94 -1.52
N ASP A 34 -19.12 -12.84 -2.84
CA ASP A 34 -17.99 -12.12 -3.42
C ASP A 34 -18.13 -10.61 -3.15
N ASP A 35 -18.19 -10.23 -1.87
CA ASP A 35 -17.97 -8.85 -1.51
C ASP A 35 -16.45 -8.62 -1.58
N PRO A 36 -15.97 -7.68 -2.41
CA PRO A 36 -14.55 -7.36 -2.45
C PRO A 36 -14.11 -7.04 -1.02
N GLY A 37 -12.99 -7.63 -0.58
CA GLY A 37 -12.57 -7.55 0.82
C GLY A 37 -12.53 -6.11 1.28
N HIS A 38 -13.25 -5.86 2.37
CA HIS A 38 -13.37 -4.53 2.92
C HIS A 38 -12.04 -4.17 3.58
N ILE A 39 -11.30 -3.21 3.02
CA ILE A 39 -10.26 -2.53 3.78
C ILE A 39 -10.98 -1.71 4.85
N GLU A 40 -10.95 -2.18 6.09
CA GLU A 40 -11.46 -1.40 7.21
C GLU A 40 -10.53 -0.22 7.49
N ALA A 41 -11.11 0.98 7.57
CA ALA A 41 -10.38 2.23 7.74
C ALA A 41 -9.53 2.27 9.04
N ASN A 42 -9.96 1.60 10.10
CA ASN A 42 -9.26 1.53 11.38
C ASN A 42 -7.99 0.65 11.35
N GLU A 43 -7.79 -0.16 10.32
CA GLU A 43 -6.65 -1.09 10.21
C GLU A 43 -5.53 -0.56 9.31
N VAL A 44 -5.77 0.48 8.51
CA VAL A 44 -4.76 1.02 7.59
C VAL A 44 -3.58 1.63 8.35
N CYS A 45 -2.37 1.37 7.86
CA CYS A 45 -1.14 1.96 8.38
C CYS A 45 -1.28 3.48 8.50
N LYS A 46 -1.07 3.98 9.71
CA LYS A 46 -1.18 5.41 9.99
C LYS A 46 -0.05 6.19 9.36
N SER A 47 1.05 5.56 8.93
CA SER A 47 2.17 6.18 8.23
C SER A 47 1.88 6.51 6.75
N LEU A 48 0.82 5.95 6.16
CA LEU A 48 0.47 6.19 4.75
C LEU A 48 -0.26 7.53 4.50
N GLY A 49 -0.65 8.25 5.55
CA GLY A 49 -1.39 9.50 5.46
C GLY A 49 -2.77 9.43 6.14
N PRO A 50 -3.66 10.40 5.85
CA PRO A 50 -5.03 10.38 6.33
C PRO A 50 -5.76 9.12 5.87
N THR A 51 -6.44 8.44 6.80
CA THR A 51 -7.04 7.13 6.60
C THR A 51 -7.91 7.02 5.34
N SER A 52 -8.82 7.97 5.10
CA SER A 52 -9.72 7.89 3.94
C SER A 52 -8.96 7.96 2.62
N GLN A 53 -7.97 8.84 2.53
CA GLN A 53 -7.14 8.99 1.33
C GLN A 53 -6.27 7.75 1.10
N ALA A 54 -5.67 7.21 2.17
CA ALA A 54 -4.88 5.99 2.09
C ALA A 54 -5.73 4.80 1.64
N VAL A 55 -6.95 4.63 2.17
CA VAL A 55 -7.88 3.57 1.77
C VAL A 55 -8.23 3.67 0.28
N ASP A 56 -8.61 4.87 -0.19
CA ASP A 56 -9.02 5.05 -1.59
C ASP A 56 -7.86 4.77 -2.56
N ALA A 57 -6.66 5.26 -2.23
CA ALA A 57 -5.49 5.01 -3.06
C ALA A 57 -5.06 3.53 -3.01
N LEU A 58 -5.12 2.86 -1.85
CA LEU A 58 -4.84 1.42 -1.74
C LEU A 58 -5.81 0.57 -2.56
N ARG A 59 -7.11 0.88 -2.53
CA ARG A 59 -8.11 0.19 -3.35
C ARG A 59 -7.86 0.33 -4.85
N SER A 60 -7.25 1.43 -5.27
CA SER A 60 -6.93 1.66 -6.68
C SER A 60 -5.73 0.86 -7.19
N VAL A 61 -4.82 0.44 -6.30
CA VAL A 61 -3.54 -0.20 -6.68
C VAL A 61 -3.45 -1.67 -6.32
N LEU A 62 -4.11 -2.10 -5.23
CA LEU A 62 -4.04 -3.46 -4.73
C LEU A 62 -4.98 -4.41 -5.49
N PRO A 63 -4.61 -5.70 -5.61
CA PRO A 63 -5.53 -6.72 -6.11
C PRO A 63 -6.72 -6.88 -5.18
N GLU A 64 -7.88 -7.26 -5.74
CA GLU A 64 -9.07 -7.59 -4.96
C GLU A 64 -8.84 -8.89 -4.16
N GLU A 65 -8.74 -8.75 -2.85
CA GLU A 65 -8.57 -9.87 -1.91
C GLU A 65 -9.72 -9.89 -0.91
N SER A 66 -9.98 -11.03 -0.26
CA SER A 66 -11.08 -11.15 0.72
C SER A 66 -10.78 -10.44 2.06
N SER A 67 -9.51 -10.27 2.39
CA SER A 67 -9.04 -9.59 3.60
C SER A 67 -7.60 -9.12 3.44
N TYR A 68 -7.27 -8.05 4.18
CA TYR A 68 -5.93 -7.46 4.21
C TYR A 68 -5.40 -7.45 5.63
N SER A 69 -4.08 -7.43 5.77
CA SER A 69 -3.37 -7.22 7.03
C SER A 69 -2.38 -6.08 6.85
N PHE A 70 -2.31 -5.23 7.86
CA PHE A 70 -1.47 -4.04 7.88
C PHE A 70 -0.51 -4.14 9.07
N ASN A 71 0.77 -3.94 8.81
CA ASN A 71 1.79 -3.83 9.84
C ASN A 71 2.46 -2.46 9.72
N ASP A 72 2.30 -1.62 10.74
CA ASP A 72 2.82 -0.25 10.77
C ASP A 72 3.82 -0.11 11.93
N ASP A 73 5.09 0.05 11.59
CA ASP A 73 6.17 0.31 12.53
C ASP A 73 6.69 1.74 12.32
N VAL A 74 6.77 2.51 13.41
CA VAL A 74 7.17 3.92 13.37
C VAL A 74 8.14 4.22 14.49
N SER A 75 9.37 4.55 14.09
CA SER A 75 10.40 5.13 14.95
C SER A 75 10.38 6.65 14.80
N VAL A 76 9.88 7.34 15.83
CA VAL A 76 9.82 8.80 15.87
C VAL A 76 11.12 9.39 16.42
N ARG A 77 11.42 10.63 16.01
CA ARG A 77 12.57 11.37 16.53
C ARG A 77 12.36 11.75 17.98
N VAL A 78 13.42 11.62 18.77
CA VAL A 78 13.47 12.09 20.16
C VAL A 78 13.54 13.63 20.19
N ASP A 79 14.40 14.23 19.37
CA ASP A 79 14.57 15.68 19.26
C ASP A 79 15.02 16.14 17.85
N ASN A 80 15.37 17.42 17.71
CA ASN A 80 15.75 18.04 16.44
C ASN A 80 17.17 17.70 15.94
N HIS A 81 17.98 17.02 16.74
CA HIS A 81 19.32 16.51 16.38
C HIS A 81 19.30 15.02 16.05
N ASP A 82 18.19 14.33 16.31
CA ASP A 82 17.98 12.92 16.01
C ASP A 82 17.73 12.71 14.51
N ASP A 83 18.43 11.77 13.89
CA ASP A 83 18.29 11.38 12.49
C ASP A 83 17.60 10.03 12.27
N SER A 84 17.09 9.41 13.35
CA SER A 84 16.55 8.05 13.30
C SER A 84 15.08 7.95 12.87
N TYR A 85 14.50 8.99 12.27
CA TYR A 85 13.10 8.91 11.83
C TYR A 85 12.95 7.79 10.79
N ARG A 86 12.06 6.85 11.07
CA ARG A 86 11.74 5.75 10.17
C ARG A 86 10.29 5.33 10.33
N SER A 87 9.64 5.02 9.23
CA SER A 87 8.38 4.28 9.22
C SER A 87 8.42 3.20 8.17
N ASP A 88 7.92 2.03 8.52
CA ASP A 88 7.70 0.92 7.61
C ASP A 88 6.23 0.51 7.71
N CYS A 89 5.53 0.47 6.59
CA CYS A 89 4.21 -0.11 6.48
C CYS A 89 4.23 -1.25 5.46
N PHE A 90 3.71 -2.41 5.86
CA PHE A 90 3.53 -3.55 4.98
C PHE A 90 2.05 -3.92 4.90
N VAL A 91 1.57 -4.06 3.67
CA VAL A 91 0.21 -4.52 3.37
C VAL A 91 0.30 -5.92 2.79
N SER A 92 -0.44 -6.86 3.36
CA SER A 92 -0.42 -8.27 2.97
C SER A 92 -1.82 -8.84 2.83
N ALA A 93 -1.97 -9.84 1.96
CA ALA A 93 -3.19 -10.64 1.84
C ALA A 93 -2.82 -12.08 1.50
N GLY A 94 -3.58 -13.06 2.04
CA GLY A 94 -3.33 -14.47 1.76
C GLY A 94 -1.91 -14.95 2.09
N GLY A 95 -1.23 -14.31 3.05
CA GLY A 95 0.16 -14.63 3.43
C GLY A 95 1.24 -14.06 2.49
N ARG A 96 0.87 -13.20 1.53
CA ARG A 96 1.77 -12.56 0.57
C ARG A 96 1.79 -11.05 0.83
N GLN A 97 2.96 -10.43 0.70
CA GLN A 97 3.08 -8.97 0.74
C GLN A 97 2.64 -8.39 -0.61
N LEU A 98 1.71 -7.45 -0.57
CA LEU A 98 1.20 -6.77 -1.77
C LEU A 98 1.87 -5.40 -1.95
N LEU A 99 2.14 -4.70 -0.85
CA LEU A 99 2.73 -3.36 -0.86
C LEU A 99 3.63 -3.16 0.35
N GLY A 100 4.78 -2.53 0.11
CA GLY A 100 5.68 -2.04 1.15
C GLY A 100 5.86 -0.53 1.00
N ALA A 101 5.72 0.19 2.10
CA ALA A 101 5.98 1.62 2.17
C ALA A 101 7.05 1.87 3.22
N ARG A 102 8.16 2.48 2.80
CA ARG A 102 9.25 2.86 3.70
C ARG A 102 9.47 4.35 3.64
N THR A 103 9.50 4.97 4.81
CA THR A 103 10.06 6.31 4.97
C THR A 103 11.28 6.24 5.86
N GLN A 104 12.36 6.91 5.46
CA GLN A 104 13.52 7.07 6.31
C GLN A 104 14.08 8.48 6.18
N MET A 105 14.58 9.00 7.30
CA MET A 105 15.44 10.17 7.29
C MET A 105 16.85 9.78 6.86
N MET A 106 17.40 10.54 5.93
CA MET A 106 18.74 10.32 5.42
C MET A 106 19.37 11.64 5.00
N ARG A 107 20.69 11.65 4.86
CA ARG A 107 21.42 12.84 4.43
C ARG A 107 20.96 13.26 3.02
N ASP A 108 20.94 14.56 2.79
CA ASP A 108 20.75 15.08 1.44
C ASP A 108 21.85 14.56 0.50
N GLU A 109 21.46 14.20 -0.71
CA GLU A 109 22.35 13.70 -1.75
C GLU A 109 21.78 14.03 -3.15
N PRO A 110 22.60 13.93 -4.21
CA PRO A 110 22.12 14.16 -5.58
C PRO A 110 20.97 13.23 -5.95
N THR A 111 19.98 13.73 -6.69
CA THR A 111 18.77 12.99 -7.04
C THR A 111 19.05 11.62 -7.68
N GLN A 112 20.03 11.54 -8.57
CA GLN A 112 20.37 10.28 -9.22
C GLN A 112 20.98 9.26 -8.26
N SER A 113 21.84 9.72 -7.33
CA SER A 113 22.41 8.88 -6.28
C SER A 113 21.32 8.31 -5.38
N TRP A 114 20.35 9.13 -4.99
CA TRP A 114 19.17 8.70 -4.23
C TRP A 114 18.31 7.69 -4.98
N ILE A 115 18.01 7.94 -6.26
CA ILE A 115 17.25 6.99 -7.08
C ILE A 115 17.99 5.66 -7.16
N ASP A 116 19.30 5.67 -7.43
CA ASP A 116 20.09 4.44 -7.58
C ASP A 116 20.25 3.68 -6.25
N GLY A 117 20.34 4.41 -5.13
CA GLY A 117 20.47 3.85 -3.79
C GLY A 117 19.16 3.31 -3.22
N GLU A 118 18.07 4.05 -3.32
CA GLU A 118 16.84 3.77 -2.57
C GLU A 118 15.69 3.25 -3.42
N VAL A 119 15.59 3.67 -4.69
CA VAL A 119 14.42 3.40 -5.53
C VAL A 119 14.69 2.27 -6.53
N ALA A 120 15.87 2.28 -7.16
CA ALA A 120 16.22 1.35 -8.23
C ALA A 120 16.30 -0.11 -7.76
N GLN A 121 16.49 -0.35 -6.46
CA GLN A 121 16.50 -1.70 -5.89
C GLN A 121 15.12 -2.38 -5.98
N VAL A 122 14.04 -1.61 -5.98
CA VAL A 122 12.65 -2.11 -6.00
C VAL A 122 11.92 -1.78 -7.30
N ALA A 123 12.40 -0.81 -8.09
CA ALA A 123 11.75 -0.38 -9.32
C ALA A 123 11.80 -1.40 -10.48
N GLY A 124 12.53 -2.51 -10.34
CA GLY A 124 12.81 -3.43 -11.44
C GLY A 124 13.61 -2.75 -12.56
N GLU A 125 13.00 -2.53 -13.72
CA GLU A 125 13.63 -1.84 -14.84
C GLU A 125 13.66 -0.31 -14.66
N ARG A 126 14.85 0.25 -14.43
CA ARG A 126 15.08 1.70 -14.24
C ARG A 126 14.46 2.59 -15.32
N ASN A 127 14.38 2.10 -16.56
CA ASN A 127 13.89 2.86 -17.72
C ASN A 127 12.40 3.23 -17.64
N GLN A 128 11.66 2.70 -16.66
CA GLN A 128 10.24 2.96 -16.47
C GLN A 128 9.96 4.05 -15.43
N LEU A 129 10.98 4.50 -14.68
CA LEU A 129 10.84 5.57 -13.70
C LEU A 129 10.68 6.92 -14.40
N ARG A 130 9.54 7.57 -14.14
CA ARG A 130 9.23 8.90 -14.69
C ARG A 130 9.06 9.92 -13.56
N PRO A 131 9.69 11.09 -13.64
CA PRO A 131 9.44 12.18 -12.70
C PRO A 131 7.96 12.58 -12.64
N PHE A 132 7.49 13.07 -11.48
CA PHE A 132 6.08 13.51 -11.33
C PHE A 132 5.84 14.77 -10.48
N SER A 133 6.87 15.37 -9.88
CA SER A 133 6.72 16.61 -9.11
C SER A 133 7.89 17.55 -9.36
N ALA A 134 7.62 18.86 -9.34
CA ALA A 134 8.61 19.92 -9.45
C ALA A 134 8.98 20.53 -8.08
N GLU A 135 8.05 20.49 -7.12
CA GLU A 135 8.20 21.04 -5.76
C GLU A 135 9.06 20.14 -4.87
N VAL A 136 8.97 18.83 -5.09
CA VAL A 136 9.75 17.80 -4.42
C VAL A 136 10.30 16.84 -5.45
N ARG A 137 11.44 16.20 -5.15
CA ARG A 137 12.02 15.21 -6.06
C ARG A 137 11.17 13.96 -5.99
N GLY A 138 10.45 13.65 -7.07
CA GLY A 138 9.59 12.48 -7.12
C GLY A 138 9.72 11.71 -8.42
N VAL A 139 9.80 10.38 -8.34
CA VAL A 139 9.83 9.46 -9.48
C VAL A 139 8.86 8.31 -9.27
N ALA A 140 8.22 7.84 -10.35
CA ALA A 140 7.28 6.74 -10.28
C ALA A 140 7.17 5.94 -11.58
N SER A 141 6.89 4.65 -11.44
CA SER A 141 6.45 3.70 -12.47
C SER A 141 5.10 3.09 -12.08
N SER A 142 4.67 1.99 -12.71
CA SER A 142 3.49 1.23 -12.28
C SER A 142 3.75 0.32 -11.06
N SER A 143 5.00 0.14 -10.63
CA SER A 143 5.36 -0.71 -9.49
C SER A 143 5.98 0.05 -8.31
N VAL A 144 6.40 1.29 -8.51
CA VAL A 144 7.00 2.10 -7.44
C VAL A 144 6.64 3.57 -7.58
N ALA A 145 6.46 4.25 -6.46
CA ALA A 145 6.50 5.70 -6.39
C ALA A 145 7.35 6.14 -5.21
N ALA A 146 8.21 7.13 -5.44
CA ALA A 146 9.12 7.63 -4.44
C ALA A 146 9.14 9.16 -4.40
N VAL A 147 9.30 9.71 -3.20
CA VAL A 147 9.45 11.15 -2.94
C VAL A 147 10.68 11.37 -2.05
N PHE A 148 11.49 12.36 -2.39
CA PHE A 148 12.61 12.83 -1.61
C PHE A 148 12.44 14.32 -1.32
N LEU A 149 12.19 14.64 -0.06
CA LEU A 149 11.82 15.97 0.39
C LEU A 149 12.74 16.46 1.52
N PRO A 150 13.06 17.77 1.58
CA PRO A 150 13.87 18.32 2.64
C PRO A 150 13.18 18.21 3.99
N CYS A 151 13.96 18.01 5.06
CA CYS A 151 13.42 17.90 6.41
C CYS A 151 14.21 18.67 7.46
N ALA A 152 15.51 18.43 7.61
CA ALA A 152 16.36 19.05 8.63
C ALA A 152 17.40 19.98 7.99
N SER A 153 17.41 21.27 8.37
CA SER A 153 18.43 22.22 7.92
C SER A 153 19.84 21.84 8.37
N ALA A 154 20.84 22.22 7.57
CA ALA A 154 22.24 22.00 7.92
C ALA A 154 22.58 22.65 9.28
N GLY A 155 23.23 21.87 10.16
CA GLY A 155 23.62 22.30 11.51
C GLY A 155 22.70 21.81 12.62
N ASN A 156 21.47 21.37 12.31
CA ASN A 156 20.61 20.70 13.29
C ASN A 156 21.08 19.26 13.57
N ILE A 157 21.50 18.55 12.52
CA ILE A 157 22.00 17.19 12.61
C ILE A 157 23.44 17.15 12.07
N PRO A 158 24.40 16.50 12.75
CA PRO A 158 25.75 16.35 12.25
C PRO A 158 25.77 15.67 10.87
N GLY A 159 26.30 16.37 9.86
CA GLY A 159 26.41 15.81 8.51
C GLY A 159 25.80 16.65 7.39
N GLY A 160 25.17 17.78 7.73
CA GLY A 160 24.59 18.69 6.74
C GLY A 160 23.07 18.62 6.76
N GLN A 161 22.45 18.86 5.62
CA GLN A 161 21.00 18.77 5.48
C GLN A 161 20.56 17.32 5.48
N TYR A 162 19.40 17.04 6.08
CA TYR A 162 18.72 15.75 5.98
C TYR A 162 17.36 15.91 5.32
N ASN A 163 16.97 14.86 4.63
CA ASN A 163 15.75 14.74 3.87
C ASN A 163 15.00 13.47 4.31
N LEU A 164 13.72 13.39 3.97
CA LEU A 164 12.94 12.16 4.05
C LEU A 164 12.91 11.50 2.68
N SER A 165 13.32 10.23 2.61
CA SER A 165 13.12 9.34 1.47
C SER A 165 11.90 8.48 1.75
N VAL A 166 10.86 8.66 0.93
CA VAL A 166 9.63 7.86 0.95
C VAL A 166 9.64 7.00 -0.30
N VAL A 167 9.51 5.68 -0.13
CA VAL A 167 9.44 4.71 -1.22
C VAL A 167 8.25 3.80 -1.00
N ILE A 168 7.31 3.82 -1.94
CA ILE A 168 6.16 2.92 -2.00
C ILE A 168 6.43 1.90 -3.10
N HIS A 169 6.58 0.63 -2.72
CA HIS A 169 6.78 -0.49 -3.63
C HIS A 169 5.53 -1.35 -3.67
N LEU A 170 4.98 -1.52 -4.87
CA LEU A 170 3.88 -2.43 -5.16
C LEU A 170 4.47 -3.75 -5.65
N GLU A 171 4.47 -4.75 -4.77
CA GLU A 171 4.94 -6.11 -5.07
C GLU A 171 3.98 -6.82 -6.01
N GLU A 172 2.68 -6.59 -5.83
CA GLU A 172 1.62 -7.21 -6.61
C GLU A 172 0.53 -6.19 -6.96
N ALA A 173 0.38 -5.94 -8.25
CA ALA A 173 -0.59 -4.99 -8.77
C ALA A 173 -1.99 -5.60 -8.90
N GLY A 174 -3.00 -4.76 -8.73
CA GLY A 174 -4.38 -5.09 -9.06
C GLY A 174 -4.65 -5.12 -10.57
N LYS A 175 -5.94 -5.05 -10.92
CA LYS A 175 -6.40 -5.10 -12.32
C LYS A 175 -6.38 -3.73 -13.02
N ALA A 176 -5.98 -2.68 -12.31
CA ALA A 176 -5.94 -1.33 -12.84
C ALA A 176 -4.88 -1.18 -13.94
N GLU A 177 -5.10 -0.27 -14.87
CA GLU A 177 -4.12 0.02 -15.92
C GLU A 177 -2.83 0.60 -15.31
N ASN A 178 -1.68 0.40 -15.97
CA ASN A 178 -0.39 0.86 -15.46
C ASN A 178 -0.34 2.36 -15.15
N THR A 179 -1.09 3.18 -15.92
CA THR A 179 -1.18 4.63 -15.70
C THR A 179 -1.99 4.99 -14.47
N GLU A 180 -3.06 4.25 -14.20
CA GLU A 180 -3.92 4.44 -13.02
C GLU A 180 -3.18 3.97 -11.76
N THR A 181 -2.54 2.80 -11.84
CA THR A 181 -1.69 2.26 -10.77
C THR A 181 -0.59 3.25 -10.40
N ARG A 182 0.12 3.80 -11.41
CA ARG A 182 1.14 4.83 -11.18
C ARG A 182 0.57 6.07 -10.48
N ALA A 183 -0.63 6.52 -10.87
CA ALA A 183 -1.25 7.69 -10.25
C ALA A 183 -1.60 7.43 -8.77
N GLY A 184 -2.17 6.26 -8.46
CA GLY A 184 -2.48 5.86 -7.08
C GLY A 184 -1.22 5.74 -6.20
N LEU A 185 -0.14 5.16 -6.74
CA LEU A 185 1.14 5.10 -6.02
C LEU A 185 1.74 6.49 -5.76
N ILE A 186 1.63 7.41 -6.72
CA ILE A 186 2.06 8.80 -6.54
C ILE A 186 1.28 9.46 -5.40
N GLU A 187 -0.03 9.26 -5.35
CA GLU A 187 -0.87 9.81 -4.28
C GLU A 187 -0.48 9.26 -2.91
N LEU A 188 -0.28 7.93 -2.79
CA LEU A 188 0.22 7.31 -1.57
C LEU A 188 1.57 7.89 -1.14
N ALA A 189 2.52 8.01 -2.07
CA ALA A 189 3.86 8.53 -1.76
C ALA A 189 3.82 9.98 -1.30
N LYS A 190 2.97 10.83 -1.92
CA LYS A 190 2.78 12.22 -1.49
C LYS A 190 2.11 12.32 -0.12
N SER A 191 1.07 11.52 0.12
CA SER A 191 0.34 11.54 1.39
C SER A 191 1.23 11.07 2.56
N ALA A 192 1.97 9.98 2.35
CA ALA A 192 2.96 9.48 3.28
C ALA A 192 4.08 10.51 3.53
N ALA A 193 4.58 11.17 2.48
CA ALA A 193 5.59 12.22 2.60
C ALA A 193 5.14 13.41 3.46
N THR A 194 3.94 13.94 3.21
CA THR A 194 3.40 15.05 4.00
C THR A 194 3.27 14.66 5.46
N LEU A 195 2.70 13.48 5.74
CA LEU A 195 2.53 13.03 7.11
C LEU A 195 3.87 12.73 7.80
N ALA A 196 4.82 12.15 7.07
CA ALA A 196 6.14 11.86 7.59
C ALA A 196 6.88 13.16 7.92
N HIS A 197 6.74 14.20 7.11
CA HIS A 197 7.31 15.52 7.36
C HIS A 197 6.80 16.11 8.69
N ASP A 198 5.48 16.06 8.89
CA ASP A 198 4.86 16.49 10.15
C ASP A 198 5.35 15.66 11.35
N ARG A 199 5.35 14.33 11.22
CA ARG A 199 5.74 13.41 12.33
C ARG A 199 7.23 13.43 12.63
N ALA A 200 8.06 13.68 11.63
CA ALA A 200 9.49 13.87 11.78
C ALA A 200 9.84 15.28 12.29
N LYS A 201 8.85 16.16 12.53
CA LYS A 201 9.05 17.52 13.04
C LYS A 201 10.11 18.28 12.23
N CYS A 202 10.01 18.17 10.90
CA CYS A 202 10.92 18.83 9.99
C CYS A 202 10.89 20.35 10.17
N ASP A 203 12.04 21.02 10.07
CA ASP A 203 12.14 22.48 10.21
C ASP A 203 12.09 23.21 8.85
N ILE A 204 12.37 22.51 7.76
CA ILE A 204 12.26 23.05 6.40
C ILE A 204 10.82 22.87 5.90
N SER A 205 10.09 23.96 5.68
CA SER A 205 8.74 23.90 5.13
C SER A 205 8.71 23.39 3.68
N LEU A 206 7.64 22.66 3.34
CA LEU A 206 7.30 22.33 1.96
C LEU A 206 6.58 23.55 1.34
N SER A 207 7.09 24.04 0.22
CA SER A 207 6.57 25.21 -0.52
C SER A 207 5.55 24.82 -1.57
#